data_AF-A0A0K9XBY7-F1
#
_entry.id   AF-A0A0K9XBY7-F1
#
_cell.length_a   1.000
_cell.length_b   1.000
_cell.length_c   1.000
_cell.angle_alpha   90.00
_cell.angle_beta   90.00
_cell.angle_gamma   90.00
#
_symmetry.space_group_name_H-M   'P 1'
#
loop_
_entity.id
_entity.type
_entity.pdbx_description
1 polymer ?
#
loop_
_entity_poly.entity_id
_entity_poly.type
_entity_poly.pdbx_seq_one_letter_code
_entity_poly.pdbx_strand_id
1 'polypeptide(L)'
;MAKPTSWNIVTVADSDEVVIAADFPATGRPEAQFTDLAPLLGDTRSFWQTVPPVVSPEEGVSGADYIKQWGAELADSGLVVRGVLGFCVGGVYAAALADEAARRQERPPVLVLFDPEQATVPTLYWQFEKLLGNLTTVLSAEEVTRVRDTSLALMQEHGEDVGGYAAGLHRVFRSVAVDAFGRLGLDAERTEEMIGLFSSFISYLSVAARLDVSDTWRRATAISSSSPRSGLNPHRSPAGEDSPLVAREIRFDTEHAQLLRSDAVAETVRELLRP
;
A
#
# COMPACT_ATOMS: atom_id res chain seq x y z
N MET A 1 -11.19 25.29 6.07
CA MET A 1 -10.87 23.93 6.57
C MET A 1 -9.37 23.84 6.80
N ALA A 2 -8.93 23.09 7.80
CA ALA A 2 -7.51 22.78 7.96
C ALA A 2 -7.06 21.87 6.80
N LYS A 3 -5.80 22.00 6.37
CA LYS A 3 -5.23 21.11 5.35
C LYS A 3 -5.17 19.68 5.92
N PRO A 4 -5.63 18.65 5.20
CA PRO A 4 -5.53 17.28 5.70
C PRO A 4 -4.05 16.89 5.84
N THR A 5 -3.77 16.11 6.88
CA THR A 5 -2.41 15.64 7.22
C THR A 5 -2.21 14.18 6.88
N SER A 6 -3.30 13.41 6.82
CA SER A 6 -3.33 11.99 6.47
C SER A 6 -3.69 11.75 5.00
N TRP A 7 -3.89 12.82 4.24
CA TRP A 7 -4.14 12.77 2.80
C TRP A 7 -3.17 13.68 2.03
N ASN A 8 -2.57 13.11 0.99
CA ASN A 8 -1.93 13.86 -0.07
C ASN A 8 -2.97 14.18 -1.15
N ILE A 9 -3.25 15.45 -1.38
CA ILE A 9 -4.16 15.90 -2.43
C ILE A 9 -3.39 15.92 -3.74
N VAL A 10 -3.66 14.95 -4.62
CA VAL A 10 -2.97 14.77 -5.91
C VAL A 10 -3.53 15.72 -6.95
N THR A 11 -4.86 15.81 -7.05
CA THR A 11 -5.56 16.78 -7.89
C THR A 11 -6.70 17.42 -7.11
N VAL A 12 -6.98 18.68 -7.43
CA VAL A 12 -8.12 19.44 -6.91
C VAL A 12 -9.04 19.74 -8.07
N ALA A 13 -10.33 19.49 -7.89
CA ALA A 13 -11.37 19.86 -8.84
C ALA A 13 -12.46 20.69 -8.14
N ASP A 14 -13.21 21.46 -8.93
CA ASP A 14 -14.38 22.22 -8.47
C ASP A 14 -15.61 21.29 -8.42
N SER A 15 -15.58 20.36 -7.46
CA SER A 15 -16.59 19.32 -7.27
C SER A 15 -16.63 18.89 -5.81
N ASP A 16 -17.82 18.59 -5.30
CA ASP A 16 -18.04 18.00 -3.97
C ASP A 16 -17.75 16.49 -3.95
N GLU A 17 -17.17 15.94 -5.01
CA GLU A 17 -16.85 14.53 -5.17
C GLU A 17 -15.34 14.27 -5.18
N VAL A 18 -14.95 13.11 -4.63
CA VAL A 18 -13.56 12.67 -4.54
C VAL A 18 -13.39 11.20 -4.92
N VAL A 19 -12.26 10.91 -5.56
CA VAL A 19 -11.70 9.56 -5.68
C VAL A 19 -10.52 9.47 -4.71
N ILE A 20 -10.55 8.47 -3.84
CA ILE A 20 -9.49 8.25 -2.86
C ILE A 20 -8.67 7.02 -3.24
N ALA A 21 -7.37 7.03 -2.93
CA ALA A 21 -6.47 5.94 -3.24
C ALA A 21 -5.61 5.55 -2.04
N ALA A 22 -5.52 4.25 -1.76
CA ALA A 22 -4.70 3.69 -0.71
C ALA A 22 -3.45 3.04 -1.30
N ASP A 23 -2.29 3.57 -0.89
CA ASP A 23 -0.95 3.09 -1.28
C ASP A 23 0.08 3.60 -0.27
N PHE A 24 1.25 2.98 -0.24
CA PHE A 24 2.40 3.48 0.49
C PHE A 24 3.27 4.35 -0.43
N PRO A 25 3.33 5.68 -0.21
CA PRO A 25 4.15 6.56 -1.04
C PRO A 25 5.64 6.35 -0.71
N ALA A 26 6.35 5.61 -1.55
CA ALA A 26 7.80 5.42 -1.44
C ALA A 26 8.49 6.07 -2.66
N THR A 27 9.29 7.11 -2.42
CA THR A 27 10.10 7.76 -3.46
C THR A 27 11.17 6.81 -3.99
N GLY A 28 11.32 6.72 -5.32
CA GLY A 28 12.35 5.90 -5.96
C GLY A 28 12.01 4.41 -6.13
N ARG A 29 10.78 3.99 -5.79
CA ARG A 29 10.31 2.64 -6.12
C ARG A 29 10.14 2.48 -7.64
N PRO A 30 10.38 1.29 -8.21
CA PRO A 30 10.22 1.06 -9.66
C PRO A 30 8.75 1.07 -10.11
N GLU A 31 7.82 0.75 -9.21
CA GLU A 31 6.39 0.69 -9.48
C GLU A 31 5.76 2.08 -9.65
N ALA A 32 4.96 2.24 -10.72
CA ALA A 32 4.08 3.39 -10.92
C ALA A 32 3.24 3.70 -9.68
N GLN A 33 2.88 4.96 -9.50
CA GLN A 33 2.14 5.48 -8.35
C GLN A 33 0.79 6.05 -8.78
N PHE A 34 -0.09 6.31 -7.82
CA PHE A 34 -1.36 6.98 -8.13
C PHE A 34 -1.18 8.41 -8.65
N THR A 35 -0.03 9.05 -8.40
CA THR A 35 0.36 10.31 -9.06
C THR A 35 0.60 10.16 -10.57
N ASP A 36 0.89 8.94 -11.06
CA ASP A 36 0.94 8.64 -12.49
C ASP A 36 -0.46 8.39 -13.06
N LEU A 37 -1.35 7.74 -12.30
CA LEU A 37 -2.71 7.40 -12.74
C LEU A 37 -3.63 8.64 -12.77
N ALA A 38 -3.61 9.45 -11.71
CA ALA A 38 -4.58 10.53 -11.54
C ALA A 38 -4.65 11.52 -12.73
N PRO A 39 -3.53 11.94 -13.35
CA PRO A 39 -3.57 12.77 -14.56
C PRO A 39 -4.23 12.07 -15.76
N LEU A 40 -4.06 10.75 -15.91
CA LEU A 40 -4.61 9.96 -17.01
C LEU A 40 -6.12 9.73 -16.87
N LEU A 41 -6.65 9.83 -15.65
CA LEU A 41 -8.08 9.72 -15.40
C LEU A 41 -8.84 10.93 -15.95
N GLY A 42 -8.22 12.10 -16.10
CA GLY A 42 -8.90 13.32 -16.55
C GLY A 42 -10.23 13.59 -15.83
N ASP A 43 -10.35 13.12 -14.59
CA ASP A 43 -11.60 13.13 -13.83
C ASP A 43 -11.90 14.56 -13.37
N THR A 44 -13.18 14.92 -13.33
CA THR A 44 -13.64 16.22 -12.82
C THR A 44 -13.78 16.23 -11.29
N ARG A 45 -13.32 15.16 -10.63
CA ARG A 45 -13.34 14.98 -9.18
C ARG A 45 -11.96 15.22 -8.60
N SER A 46 -11.92 15.59 -7.32
CA SER A 46 -10.64 15.66 -6.61
C SER A 46 -10.05 14.25 -6.45
N PHE A 47 -8.72 14.13 -6.42
CA PHE A 47 -8.03 12.86 -6.23
C PHE A 47 -7.12 12.92 -5.02
N TRP A 48 -7.38 12.09 -4.01
CA TRP A 48 -6.63 12.09 -2.75
C TRP A 48 -5.95 10.73 -2.55
N GLN A 49 -4.72 10.74 -2.03
CA GLN A 49 -3.95 9.54 -1.73
C GLN A 49 -3.64 9.49 -0.23
N THR A 50 -3.75 8.30 0.37
CA THR A 50 -3.41 8.11 1.80
C THR A 50 -1.95 8.46 2.07
N VAL A 51 -1.72 9.14 3.19
CA VAL A 51 -0.41 9.26 3.84
C VAL A 51 -0.45 8.40 5.10
N PRO A 52 0.28 7.28 5.13
CA PRO A 52 0.36 6.43 6.33
C PRO A 52 1.00 7.19 7.51
N PRO A 53 0.56 6.93 8.75
CA PRO A 53 1.22 7.45 9.93
C PRO A 53 2.67 6.93 10.02
N VAL A 54 3.56 7.78 10.53
CA VAL A 54 4.96 7.41 10.79
C VAL A 54 5.03 6.73 12.15
N VAL A 55 4.86 5.41 12.15
CA VAL A 55 4.83 4.57 13.35
C VAL A 55 5.64 3.30 13.12
N SER A 56 6.22 2.76 14.18
CA SER A 56 6.94 1.49 14.18
C SER A 56 6.01 0.30 14.50
N PRO A 57 6.34 -0.92 14.04
CA PRO A 57 5.57 -2.12 14.36
C PRO A 57 5.38 -2.37 15.87
N GLU A 58 6.33 -1.94 16.70
CA GLU A 58 6.34 -2.10 18.16
C GLU A 58 5.36 -1.18 18.88
N GLU A 59 4.95 -0.07 18.27
CA GLU A 59 3.99 0.87 18.85
C GLU A 59 2.56 0.29 18.95
N GLY A 60 2.29 -0.82 18.27
CA GLY A 60 1.02 -1.55 18.41
C GLY A 60 -0.19 -0.85 17.80
N VAL A 61 0.03 0.11 16.91
CA VAL A 61 -1.05 0.80 16.18
C VAL A 61 -1.85 -0.20 15.35
N SER A 62 -3.18 -0.13 15.43
CA SER A 62 -4.07 -1.06 14.74
C SER A 62 -4.49 -0.56 13.36
N GLY A 63 -4.99 -1.45 12.52
CA GLY A 63 -5.57 -1.06 11.22
C GLY A 63 -6.79 -0.16 11.39
N ALA A 64 -7.56 -0.34 12.46
CA ALA A 64 -8.67 0.53 12.79
C ALA A 64 -8.21 1.97 13.07
N ASP A 65 -7.02 2.17 13.66
CA ASP A 65 -6.47 3.50 13.91
C ASP A 65 -6.09 4.21 12.61
N TYR A 66 -5.48 3.49 11.66
CA TYR A 66 -5.19 4.01 10.31
C TYR A 66 -6.47 4.47 9.61
N ILE A 67 -7.49 3.60 9.57
CA ILE A 67 -8.77 3.89 8.92
C ILE A 67 -9.52 5.02 9.63
N LYS A 68 -9.47 5.07 10.96
CA LYS A 68 -10.09 6.13 11.75
C LYS A 68 -9.47 7.50 11.44
N GLN A 69 -8.15 7.58 11.35
CA GLN A 69 -7.45 8.83 11.04
C GLN A 69 -7.83 9.33 9.64
N TRP A 70 -7.68 8.48 8.61
CA TRP A 70 -8.04 8.83 7.23
C TRP A 70 -9.53 9.17 7.09
N GLY A 71 -10.38 8.36 7.71
CA GLY A 71 -11.83 8.54 7.69
C GLY A 71 -12.28 9.83 8.38
N ALA A 72 -11.64 10.26 9.47
CA ALA A 72 -12.00 11.50 10.16
C ALA A 72 -11.76 12.72 9.26
N GLU A 73 -10.57 12.85 8.68
CA GLU A 73 -10.26 13.98 7.78
C GLU A 73 -11.14 13.97 6.53
N LEU A 74 -11.48 12.79 6.01
CA LEU A 74 -12.38 12.66 4.88
C LEU A 74 -13.82 13.11 5.23
N ALA A 75 -14.31 12.77 6.43
CA ALA A 75 -15.61 13.25 6.90
C ALA A 75 -15.62 14.78 7.09
N ASP A 76 -14.57 15.32 7.69
CA ASP A 76 -14.44 16.76 7.94
C ASP A 76 -14.35 17.59 6.64
N SER A 77 -13.96 16.95 5.52
CA SER A 77 -13.93 17.59 4.20
C SER A 77 -15.32 17.83 3.60
N GLY A 78 -16.33 17.05 4.00
CA GLY A 78 -17.66 17.06 3.40
C GLY A 78 -17.76 16.46 1.99
N LEU A 79 -16.66 15.91 1.44
CA LEU A 79 -16.64 15.35 0.09
C LEU A 79 -17.34 13.98 0.03
N VAL A 80 -18.05 13.73 -1.08
CA VAL A 80 -18.68 12.45 -1.39
C VAL A 80 -17.66 11.54 -2.08
N VAL A 81 -17.42 10.36 -1.52
CA VAL A 81 -16.47 9.40 -2.08
C VAL A 81 -17.13 8.65 -3.23
N ARG A 82 -16.67 8.85 -4.46
CA ARG A 82 -17.23 8.15 -5.63
C ARG A 82 -16.49 6.86 -5.96
N GLY A 83 -15.19 6.84 -5.67
CA GLY A 83 -14.33 5.69 -5.91
C GLY A 83 -13.28 5.55 -4.83
N VAL A 84 -12.95 4.30 -4.51
CA VAL A 84 -11.84 3.93 -3.66
C VAL A 84 -10.92 3.00 -4.45
N LEU A 85 -9.66 3.40 -4.57
CA LEU A 85 -8.63 2.71 -5.31
C LEU A 85 -7.60 2.13 -4.34
N GLY A 86 -7.05 0.95 -4.62
CA GLY A 86 -5.97 0.39 -3.80
C GLY A 86 -4.97 -0.39 -4.62
N PHE A 87 -3.66 -0.16 -4.40
CA PHE A 87 -2.60 -0.84 -5.13
C PHE A 87 -1.84 -1.83 -4.23
N CYS A 88 -1.65 -3.06 -4.69
CA CYS A 88 -0.95 -4.11 -3.93
C CYS A 88 -1.59 -4.29 -2.53
N VAL A 89 -0.79 -4.22 -1.46
CA VAL A 89 -1.26 -4.26 -0.07
C VAL A 89 -2.18 -3.09 0.28
N GLY A 90 -2.09 -1.96 -0.44
CA GLY A 90 -3.06 -0.87 -0.36
C GLY A 90 -4.49 -1.28 -0.68
N GLY A 91 -4.69 -2.38 -1.42
CA GLY A 91 -6.02 -2.96 -1.64
C GLY A 91 -6.74 -3.38 -0.36
N VAL A 92 -6.01 -3.70 0.71
CA VAL A 92 -6.59 -4.02 2.02
C VAL A 92 -7.16 -2.75 2.67
N TYR A 93 -6.37 -1.67 2.71
CA TYR A 93 -6.82 -0.40 3.27
C TYR A 93 -7.91 0.25 2.43
N ALA A 94 -7.85 0.15 1.10
CA ALA A 94 -8.89 0.60 0.19
C ALA A 94 -10.24 -0.08 0.49
N ALA A 95 -10.24 -1.39 0.74
CA ALA A 95 -11.46 -2.10 1.11
C ALA A 95 -12.05 -1.57 2.43
N ALA A 96 -11.22 -1.43 3.46
CA ALA A 96 -11.68 -0.89 4.75
C ALA A 96 -12.16 0.58 4.66
N LEU A 97 -11.51 1.40 3.84
CA LEU A 97 -11.95 2.78 3.55
C LEU A 97 -13.27 2.81 2.77
N ALA A 98 -13.48 1.88 1.84
CA ALA A 98 -14.74 1.76 1.12
C ALA A 98 -15.91 1.41 2.04
N ASP A 99 -15.70 0.52 3.02
CA ASP A 99 -16.72 0.21 4.03
C ASP A 99 -16.99 1.37 5.00
N GLU A 100 -15.96 2.16 5.34
CA GLU A 100 -16.13 3.38 6.13
C GLU A 100 -16.90 4.45 5.35
N ALA A 101 -16.58 4.66 4.09
CA ALA A 101 -17.30 5.59 3.22
C ALA A 101 -18.76 5.15 3.03
N ALA A 102 -19.00 3.88 2.69
CA ALA A 102 -20.35 3.33 2.47
C ALA A 102 -21.27 3.48 3.69
N ARG A 103 -20.75 3.48 4.91
CA ARG A 103 -21.54 3.72 6.13
C ARG A 103 -22.04 5.16 6.28
N ARG A 104 -21.48 6.11 5.53
CA ARG A 104 -21.69 7.56 5.72
C ARG A 104 -22.42 8.23 4.55
N GLN A 105 -22.62 7.53 3.45
CA GLN A 105 -23.26 8.06 2.24
C GLN A 105 -24.28 7.07 1.69
N GLU A 106 -25.29 7.56 0.96
CA GLU A 106 -26.41 6.74 0.49
C GLU A 106 -26.00 5.68 -0.55
N ARG A 107 -25.03 6.01 -1.41
CA ARG A 107 -24.54 5.12 -2.48
C ARG A 107 -23.12 4.67 -2.13
N PRO A 108 -22.83 3.37 -2.01
CA PRO A 108 -21.47 2.92 -1.74
C PRO A 108 -20.51 3.35 -2.88
N PRO A 109 -19.25 3.68 -2.56
CA PRO A 109 -18.26 4.00 -3.59
C PRO A 109 -17.92 2.76 -4.43
N VAL A 110 -17.48 3.00 -5.67
CA VAL A 110 -16.89 1.95 -6.50
C VAL A 110 -15.53 1.56 -5.92
N LEU A 111 -15.29 0.28 -5.68
CA LEU A 111 -14.01 -0.24 -5.19
C LEU A 111 -13.23 -0.91 -6.33
N VAL A 112 -12.07 -0.34 -6.67
CA VAL A 112 -11.16 -0.86 -7.71
C VAL A 112 -9.81 -1.19 -7.09
N LEU A 113 -9.37 -2.43 -7.24
CA LEU A 113 -8.15 -2.94 -6.66
C LEU A 113 -7.13 -3.27 -7.75
N PHE A 114 -5.90 -2.80 -7.64
CA PHE A 114 -4.84 -3.01 -8.63
C PHE A 114 -3.83 -4.00 -8.06
N ASP A 115 -3.75 -5.19 -8.66
CA ASP A 115 -2.99 -6.33 -8.13
C ASP A 115 -3.14 -6.48 -6.61
N PRO A 116 -4.36 -6.65 -6.07
CA PRO A 116 -4.55 -6.71 -4.62
C PRO A 116 -3.81 -7.89 -4.00
N GLU A 117 -3.12 -7.62 -2.89
CA GLU A 117 -2.34 -8.62 -2.13
C GLU A 117 -2.68 -8.54 -0.64
N GLN A 118 -2.81 -9.69 0.02
CA GLN A 118 -2.78 -9.75 1.47
C GLN A 118 -1.34 -9.83 1.96
N ALA A 119 -1.02 -9.05 2.98
CA ALA A 119 0.29 -9.10 3.60
C ALA A 119 0.46 -10.41 4.40
N THR A 120 1.50 -11.13 4.07
CA THR A 120 1.94 -12.39 4.70
C THR A 120 3.43 -12.31 5.03
N VAL A 121 3.95 -13.18 5.91
CA VAL A 121 5.38 -13.22 6.23
C VAL A 121 6.27 -13.35 4.97
N PRO A 122 5.97 -14.23 3.98
CA PRO A 122 6.73 -14.27 2.73
C PRO A 122 6.70 -12.96 1.93
N THR A 123 5.56 -12.25 1.88
CA THR A 123 5.50 -10.95 1.19
C THR A 123 6.35 -9.90 1.90
N LEU A 124 6.32 -9.83 3.25
CA LEU A 124 7.16 -8.92 4.02
C LEU A 124 8.64 -9.23 3.81
N TYR A 125 9.04 -10.51 3.82
CA TYR A 125 10.40 -10.93 3.53
C TYR A 125 10.85 -10.45 2.14
N TRP A 126 10.03 -10.65 1.11
CA TRP A 126 10.38 -10.24 -0.24
C TRP A 126 10.48 -8.72 -0.41
N GLN A 127 9.57 -7.96 0.20
CA GLN A 127 9.63 -6.50 0.21
C GLN A 127 10.87 -5.98 0.97
N PHE A 128 11.23 -6.64 2.07
CA PHE A 128 12.44 -6.35 2.81
C PHE A 128 13.70 -6.63 1.98
N GLU A 129 13.76 -7.75 1.26
CA GLU A 129 14.88 -8.07 0.36
C GLU A 129 15.08 -7.03 -0.74
N LYS A 130 13.98 -6.56 -1.35
CA LYS A 130 14.04 -5.46 -2.33
C LYS A 130 14.66 -4.20 -1.72
N LEU A 131 14.20 -3.84 -0.53
CA LEU A 131 14.67 -2.66 0.18
C LEU A 131 16.16 -2.77 0.52
N LEU A 132 16.61 -3.92 1.04
CA LEU A 132 18.04 -4.17 1.28
C LEU A 132 18.87 -4.10 0.00
N GLY A 133 18.34 -4.61 -1.12
CA GLY A 133 18.99 -4.51 -2.43
C GLY A 133 19.29 -3.06 -2.82
N ASN A 134 18.35 -2.15 -2.53
CA ASN A 134 18.51 -0.71 -2.79
C ASN A 134 19.51 -0.01 -1.85
N LEU A 135 19.84 -0.63 -0.72
CA LEU A 135 20.77 -0.09 0.28
C LEU A 135 22.18 -0.68 0.18
N THR A 136 22.48 -1.46 -0.85
CA THR A 136 23.81 -2.07 -1.05
C THR A 136 24.94 -1.07 -1.28
N THR A 137 24.64 0.18 -1.62
CA THR A 137 25.62 1.28 -1.71
C THR A 137 25.89 1.94 -0.35
N VAL A 138 25.04 1.70 0.65
CA VAL A 138 25.09 2.27 2.00
C VAL A 138 25.57 1.24 3.02
N LEU A 139 25.07 0.01 2.90
CA LEU A 139 25.41 -1.13 3.73
C LEU A 139 26.59 -1.89 3.12
N SER A 140 27.50 -2.36 3.97
CA SER A 140 28.54 -3.31 3.58
C SER A 140 27.94 -4.68 3.24
N ALA A 141 28.66 -5.47 2.44
CA ALA A 141 28.23 -6.83 2.10
C ALA A 141 28.03 -7.71 3.36
N GLU A 142 28.84 -7.53 4.39
CA GLU A 142 28.72 -8.26 5.66
C GLU A 142 27.47 -7.87 6.45
N GLU A 143 27.13 -6.57 6.50
CA GLU A 143 25.88 -6.09 7.09
C GLU A 143 24.68 -6.65 6.34
N VAL A 144 24.69 -6.61 5.01
CA VAL A 144 23.60 -7.17 4.18
C VAL A 144 23.44 -8.67 4.43
N THR A 145 24.52 -9.45 4.41
CA THR A 145 24.46 -10.90 4.69
C THR A 145 23.92 -11.18 6.09
N ARG A 146 24.41 -10.49 7.11
CA ARG A 146 23.94 -10.67 8.49
C ARG A 146 22.46 -10.35 8.65
N VAL A 147 21.99 -9.27 8.04
CA VAL A 147 20.58 -8.89 8.07
C VAL A 147 19.72 -9.93 7.35
N ARG A 148 20.17 -10.45 6.20
CA ARG A 148 19.50 -11.52 5.46
C ARG A 148 19.39 -12.81 6.27
N ASP A 149 20.49 -13.27 6.84
CA ASP A 149 20.51 -14.50 7.63
C ASP A 149 19.59 -14.39 8.85
N THR A 150 19.60 -13.22 9.51
CA THR A 150 18.71 -12.97 10.66
C THR A 150 17.25 -12.88 10.24
N SER A 151 16.95 -12.22 9.11
CA SER A 151 15.61 -12.15 8.52
C SER A 151 15.04 -13.54 8.20
N LEU A 152 15.86 -14.40 7.60
CA LEU A 152 15.48 -15.80 7.33
C LEU A 152 15.21 -16.60 8.61
N ALA A 153 16.05 -16.43 9.64
CA ALA A 153 15.84 -17.08 10.94
C ALA A 153 14.54 -16.61 11.61
N LEU A 154 14.26 -15.29 11.58
CA LEU A 154 13.01 -14.72 12.08
C LEU A 154 11.78 -15.24 11.34
N MET A 155 11.87 -15.42 10.03
CA MET A 155 10.79 -16.01 9.23
C MET A 155 10.47 -17.45 9.69
N GLN A 156 11.50 -18.23 10.02
CA GLN A 156 11.33 -19.59 10.55
C GLN A 156 10.77 -19.60 11.97
N GLU A 157 11.19 -18.65 12.82
CA GLU A 157 10.73 -18.53 14.20
C GLU A 157 9.26 -18.11 14.30
N HIS A 158 8.85 -17.10 13.53
CA HIS A 158 7.51 -16.51 13.63
C HIS A 158 6.45 -17.23 12.79
N GLY A 159 6.83 -18.03 11.79
CA GLY A 159 5.89 -18.78 10.95
C GLY A 159 4.92 -17.84 10.22
N GLU A 160 3.65 -17.86 10.63
CA GLU A 160 2.58 -17.02 10.04
C GLU A 160 2.35 -15.71 10.81
N ASP A 161 3.01 -15.48 11.94
CA ASP A 161 2.89 -14.24 12.72
C ASP A 161 3.59 -13.06 12.03
N VAL A 162 2.83 -12.38 11.15
CA VAL A 162 3.28 -11.19 10.42
C VAL A 162 3.71 -10.07 11.36
N GLY A 163 3.03 -9.90 12.49
CA GLY A 163 3.30 -8.81 13.43
C GLY A 163 4.61 -9.01 14.19
N GLY A 164 4.82 -10.21 14.73
CA GLY A 164 6.08 -10.57 15.38
C GLY A 164 7.25 -10.50 14.41
N TYR A 165 7.07 -11.02 13.19
CA TYR A 165 8.08 -10.95 12.14
C TYR A 165 8.45 -9.51 11.75
N ALA A 166 7.46 -8.63 11.58
CA ALA A 166 7.65 -7.21 11.28
C ALA A 166 8.47 -6.48 12.37
N ALA A 167 8.14 -6.71 13.65
CA ALA A 167 8.90 -6.15 14.77
C ALA A 167 10.34 -6.72 14.84
N GLY A 168 10.53 -8.00 14.49
CA GLY A 168 11.84 -8.60 14.31
C GLY A 168 12.67 -7.89 13.24
N LEU A 169 12.11 -7.77 12.03
CA LEU A 169 12.76 -7.09 10.90
C LEU A 169 13.13 -5.64 11.23
N HIS A 170 12.23 -4.91 11.88
CA HIS A 170 12.48 -3.53 12.27
C HIS A 170 13.69 -3.39 13.19
N ARG A 171 13.78 -4.22 14.24
CA ARG A 171 14.93 -4.22 15.16
C ARG A 171 16.23 -4.56 14.45
N VAL A 172 16.23 -5.57 13.59
CA VAL A 172 17.43 -5.99 12.84
C VAL A 172 17.90 -4.88 11.90
N PHE A 173 16.98 -4.31 11.12
CA PHE A 173 17.32 -3.22 10.20
C PHE A 173 17.85 -1.99 10.94
N ARG A 174 17.15 -1.56 12.01
CA ARG A 174 17.55 -0.41 12.83
C ARG A 174 18.97 -0.59 13.38
N SER A 175 19.34 -1.80 13.81
CA SER A 175 20.66 -2.09 14.37
C SER A 175 21.82 -1.84 13.39
N VAL A 176 21.59 -1.99 12.07
CA VAL A 176 22.63 -1.72 11.06
C VAL A 176 22.48 -0.34 10.43
N ALA A 177 21.25 0.18 10.34
CA ALA A 177 20.96 1.44 9.66
C ALA A 177 21.55 2.65 10.40
N VAL A 178 21.51 2.65 11.74
CA VAL A 178 22.07 3.75 12.55
C VAL A 178 23.56 3.96 12.25
N ASP A 179 24.34 2.88 12.31
CA ASP A 179 25.77 2.95 12.04
C ASP A 179 26.05 3.29 10.58
N ALA A 180 25.30 2.70 9.64
CA ALA A 180 25.50 2.92 8.21
C ALA A 180 25.20 4.37 7.80
N PHE A 181 24.11 4.95 8.28
CA PHE A 181 23.78 6.35 8.01
C PHE A 181 24.74 7.31 8.72
N GLY A 182 25.20 6.98 9.92
CA GLY A 182 26.25 7.73 10.62
C GLY A 182 27.56 7.81 9.81
N ARG A 183 27.97 6.70 9.16
CA ARG A 183 29.15 6.69 8.27
C ARG A 183 29.00 7.58 7.04
N LEU A 184 27.77 7.84 6.59
CA LEU A 184 27.47 8.77 5.50
C LEU A 184 27.39 10.24 5.96
N GLY A 185 27.62 10.51 7.25
CA GLY A 185 27.61 11.85 7.82
C GLY A 185 26.20 12.41 8.07
N LEU A 186 25.18 11.56 8.08
CA LEU A 186 23.84 11.98 8.53
C LEU A 186 23.89 12.24 10.03
N ASP A 187 23.27 13.35 10.44
CA ASP A 187 23.01 13.61 11.85
C ASP A 187 21.90 12.68 12.39
N ALA A 188 21.77 12.64 13.72
CA ALA A 188 20.82 11.76 14.38
C ALA A 188 19.36 12.01 13.94
N GLU A 189 18.99 13.27 13.66
CA GLU A 189 17.64 13.62 13.24
C GLU A 189 17.32 13.03 11.85
N ARG A 190 18.22 13.21 10.88
CA ARG A 190 18.08 12.63 9.54
C ARG A 190 18.17 11.11 9.55
N THR A 191 19.00 10.53 10.41
CA THR A 191 19.06 9.07 10.60
C THR A 191 17.71 8.54 11.09
N GLU A 192 17.10 9.17 12.09
CA GLU A 192 15.78 8.76 12.58
C GLU A 192 14.68 8.99 11.54
N GLU A 193 14.74 10.05 10.74
CA GLU A 193 13.80 10.27 9.63
C GLU A 193 13.86 9.13 8.60
N MET A 194 15.07 8.76 8.16
CA MET A 194 15.28 7.67 7.20
C MET A 194 14.84 6.31 7.76
N ILE A 195 15.13 6.04 9.03
CA ILE A 195 14.66 4.82 9.71
C ILE A 195 13.14 4.87 9.87
N GLY A 196 12.56 6.02 10.20
CA GLY A 196 11.13 6.21 10.38
C GLY A 196 10.32 5.88 9.13
N LEU A 197 10.84 6.18 7.93
CA LEU A 197 10.20 5.77 6.68
C LEU A 197 10.15 4.24 6.54
N PHE A 198 11.24 3.55 6.88
CA PHE A 198 11.27 2.09 6.92
C PHE A 198 10.31 1.53 7.97
N SER A 199 10.30 2.11 9.17
CA SER A 199 9.39 1.75 10.25
C SER A 199 7.92 1.85 9.81
N SER A 200 7.55 2.98 9.19
CA SER A 200 6.21 3.21 8.66
C SER A 200 5.85 2.20 7.58
N PHE A 201 6.77 1.86 6.67
CA PHE A 201 6.52 0.88 5.61
C PHE A 201 6.25 -0.53 6.17
N ILE A 202 7.12 -1.02 7.06
CA ILE A 202 6.94 -2.35 7.67
C ILE A 202 5.70 -2.38 8.55
N SER A 203 5.43 -1.30 9.29
CA SER A 203 4.19 -1.18 10.08
C SER A 203 2.97 -1.26 9.18
N TYR A 204 2.93 -0.48 8.09
CA TYR A 204 1.86 -0.49 7.10
C TYR A 204 1.59 -1.89 6.52
N LEU A 205 2.63 -2.66 6.19
CA LEU A 205 2.45 -4.04 5.72
C LEU A 205 1.90 -4.95 6.83
N SER A 206 2.46 -4.88 8.03
CA SER A 206 2.09 -5.74 9.15
C SER A 206 0.66 -5.50 9.65
N VAL A 207 0.23 -4.24 9.62
CA VAL A 207 -1.11 -3.81 10.02
C VAL A 207 -2.15 -4.28 9.00
N ALA A 208 -1.82 -4.23 7.70
CA ALA A 208 -2.69 -4.74 6.64
C ALA A 208 -3.01 -6.24 6.82
N ALA A 209 -2.04 -7.04 7.28
CA ALA A 209 -2.25 -8.47 7.51
C ALA A 209 -3.34 -8.79 8.55
N ARG A 210 -3.71 -7.82 9.39
CA ARG A 210 -4.70 -7.99 10.47
C ARG A 210 -6.10 -7.51 10.10
N LEU A 211 -6.27 -6.91 8.92
CA LEU A 211 -7.56 -6.44 8.44
C LEU A 211 -8.26 -7.56 7.66
N ASP A 212 -9.47 -7.92 8.10
CA ASP A 212 -10.34 -8.80 7.31
C ASP A 212 -11.08 -7.98 6.26
N VAL A 213 -10.77 -8.25 5.00
CA VAL A 213 -11.32 -7.57 3.82
C VAL A 213 -12.07 -8.52 2.90
N SER A 214 -12.26 -9.78 3.32
CA SER A 214 -12.74 -10.86 2.48
C SER A 214 -14.12 -10.56 1.87
N ASP A 215 -15.04 -10.03 2.67
CA ASP A 215 -16.39 -9.70 2.21
C ASP A 215 -16.42 -8.49 1.27
N THR A 216 -15.50 -7.55 1.47
CA THR A 216 -15.46 -6.31 0.70
C THR A 216 -14.72 -6.51 -0.62
N TRP A 217 -13.66 -7.33 -0.62
CA TRP A 217 -13.02 -7.79 -1.86
C TRP A 217 -13.99 -8.56 -2.74
N ARG A 218 -14.86 -9.41 -2.16
CA ARG A 218 -15.94 -10.11 -2.89
C ARG A 218 -16.93 -9.19 -3.63
N ARG A 219 -16.91 -7.88 -3.39
CA ARG A 219 -17.72 -6.87 -4.10
C ARG A 219 -16.88 -5.96 -5.01
N ALA A 220 -15.55 -6.08 -4.97
CA ALA A 220 -14.62 -5.23 -5.69
C ALA A 220 -14.43 -5.68 -7.15
N THR A 221 -13.96 -4.74 -7.98
CA THR A 221 -13.35 -5.07 -9.27
C THR A 221 -11.83 -5.04 -9.13
N ALA A 222 -11.16 -6.15 -9.40
CA ALA A 222 -9.71 -6.19 -9.51
C ALA A 222 -9.25 -5.87 -10.94
N ILE A 223 -8.15 -5.14 -11.03
CA ILE A 223 -7.34 -4.94 -12.22
C ILE A 223 -6.03 -5.69 -11.98
N SER A 224 -5.73 -6.67 -12.84
CA SER A 224 -4.57 -7.54 -12.67
C SER A 224 -3.57 -7.41 -13.80
N SER A 225 -2.29 -7.30 -13.42
CA SER A 225 -1.15 -7.35 -14.32
C SER A 225 -0.88 -8.77 -14.84
N SER A 226 0.00 -8.87 -15.83
CA SER A 226 0.54 -10.14 -16.33
C SER A 226 1.72 -10.65 -15.49
N SER A 227 2.16 -9.92 -14.45
CA SER A 227 3.29 -10.32 -13.61
C SER A 227 2.94 -11.56 -12.74
N PRO A 228 3.59 -12.72 -12.92
CA PRO A 228 3.14 -14.00 -12.34
C PRO A 228 3.08 -14.07 -10.81
N ARG A 229 3.84 -13.21 -10.12
CA ARG A 229 3.95 -13.19 -8.66
C ARG A 229 3.20 -12.04 -7.99
N SER A 230 2.46 -11.26 -8.77
CA SER A 230 1.78 -10.05 -8.27
C SER A 230 0.28 -10.25 -8.15
N GLY A 231 -0.32 -9.61 -7.15
CA GLY A 231 -1.76 -9.56 -6.96
C GLY A 231 -2.38 -10.93 -6.78
N LEU A 232 -3.45 -11.17 -7.53
CA LEU A 232 -4.21 -12.42 -7.48
C LEU A 232 -3.57 -13.56 -8.27
N ASN A 233 -2.53 -13.29 -9.08
CA ASN A 233 -1.90 -14.28 -9.95
C ASN A 233 -1.42 -15.56 -9.22
N PRO A 234 -0.78 -15.50 -8.04
CA PRO A 234 -0.35 -16.68 -7.29
C PRO A 234 -1.50 -17.54 -6.75
N HIS A 235 -2.70 -16.97 -6.63
CA HIS A 235 -3.87 -17.63 -6.05
C HIS A 235 -4.79 -18.26 -7.09
N ARG A 236 -4.50 -18.07 -8.39
CA ARG A 236 -5.31 -18.64 -9.47
C ARG A 236 -5.05 -20.13 -9.61
N SER A 237 -6.11 -20.93 -9.54
CA SER A 237 -6.09 -22.35 -9.87
C SER A 237 -7.48 -22.77 -10.35
N PRO A 238 -7.66 -23.19 -11.62
CA PRO A 238 -6.67 -23.37 -12.70
C PRO A 238 -6.20 -22.07 -13.37
N ALA A 239 -5.14 -22.16 -14.18
CA ALA A 239 -4.59 -21.02 -14.92
C ALA A 239 -5.62 -20.47 -15.93
N GLY A 240 -5.94 -19.18 -15.82
CA GLY A 240 -6.81 -18.45 -16.74
C GLY A 240 -8.21 -18.15 -16.22
N GLU A 241 -8.61 -18.72 -15.08
CA GLU A 241 -9.85 -18.38 -14.38
C GLU A 241 -9.70 -17.12 -13.53
N ASP A 242 -10.82 -16.43 -13.30
CA ASP A 242 -10.89 -15.27 -12.41
C ASP A 242 -10.79 -15.74 -10.95
N SER A 243 -10.15 -14.93 -10.11
CA SER A 243 -9.99 -15.24 -8.69
C SER A 243 -11.34 -15.17 -7.94
N PRO A 244 -11.69 -16.17 -7.12
CA PRO A 244 -12.92 -16.15 -6.33
C PRO A 244 -12.89 -15.11 -5.19
N LEU A 245 -11.76 -14.42 -5.00
CA LEU A 245 -11.60 -13.39 -3.97
C LEU A 245 -12.29 -12.08 -4.33
N VAL A 246 -12.63 -11.86 -5.61
CA VAL A 246 -13.23 -10.61 -6.09
C VAL A 246 -14.48 -10.84 -6.93
N ALA A 247 -15.34 -9.82 -7.04
CA ALA A 247 -16.57 -9.92 -7.84
C ALA A 247 -16.28 -9.99 -9.34
N ARG A 248 -15.25 -9.28 -9.77
CA ARG A 248 -14.85 -9.15 -11.17
C ARG A 248 -13.35 -8.94 -11.23
N GLU A 249 -12.70 -9.55 -12.21
CA GLU A 249 -11.27 -9.36 -12.50
C GLU A 249 -11.10 -8.92 -13.95
N ILE A 250 -10.36 -7.83 -14.18
CA ILE A 250 -10.01 -7.31 -15.50
C ILE A 250 -8.50 -7.43 -15.66
N ARG A 251 -8.06 -8.10 -16.71
CA ARG A 251 -6.65 -8.47 -16.90
C ARG A 251 -6.01 -7.64 -18.00
N PHE A 252 -4.78 -7.20 -17.75
CA PHE A 252 -3.97 -6.46 -18.70
C PHE A 252 -2.65 -7.18 -18.93
N ASP A 253 -2.23 -7.23 -20.19
CA ASP A 253 -0.86 -7.63 -20.53
C ASP A 253 0.09 -6.44 -20.30
N THR A 254 0.36 -6.18 -19.03
CA THR A 254 1.19 -5.07 -18.55
C THR A 254 1.82 -5.53 -17.25
N GLU A 255 3.09 -5.21 -17.05
CA GLU A 255 3.79 -5.53 -15.81
C GLU A 255 3.22 -4.75 -14.63
N HIS A 256 3.22 -5.36 -13.44
CA HIS A 256 2.80 -4.77 -12.16
C HIS A 256 3.35 -3.35 -11.96
N ALA A 257 4.64 -3.15 -12.24
CA ALA A 257 5.31 -1.88 -12.08
C ALA A 257 4.83 -0.78 -13.06
N GLN A 258 4.14 -1.14 -14.15
CA GLN A 258 3.63 -0.20 -15.17
C GLN A 258 2.11 0.00 -15.08
N LEU A 259 1.42 -0.75 -14.21
CA LEU A 259 -0.03 -0.84 -14.21
C LEU A 259 -0.72 0.53 -14.03
N LEU A 260 -0.24 1.35 -13.06
CA LEU A 260 -0.84 2.66 -12.77
C LEU A 260 -0.48 3.77 -13.76
N ARG A 261 0.43 3.53 -14.72
CA ARG A 261 0.77 4.49 -15.77
C ARG A 261 0.30 4.05 -17.17
N SER A 262 -0.55 3.03 -17.24
CA SER A 262 -1.09 2.50 -18.49
C SER A 262 -2.36 3.23 -18.89
N ASP A 263 -2.38 3.78 -20.11
CA ASP A 263 -3.56 4.46 -20.67
C ASP A 263 -4.78 3.55 -20.73
N ALA A 264 -4.58 2.27 -21.08
CA ALA A 264 -5.66 1.28 -21.17
C ALA A 264 -6.28 0.98 -19.79
N VAL A 265 -5.43 0.93 -18.76
CA VAL A 265 -5.88 0.80 -17.37
C VAL A 265 -6.65 2.05 -16.96
N ALA A 266 -6.12 3.25 -17.24
CA ALA A 266 -6.78 4.51 -16.90
C ALA A 266 -8.15 4.69 -17.56
N GLU A 267 -8.31 4.30 -18.83
CA GLU A 267 -9.63 4.29 -19.50
C GLU A 267 -10.61 3.36 -18.80
N THR A 268 -10.17 2.14 -18.47
CA THR A 268 -11.02 1.16 -17.78
C THR A 268 -11.45 1.67 -16.41
N VAL A 269 -10.54 2.29 -15.65
CA VAL A 269 -10.87 2.89 -14.35
C VAL A 269 -11.85 4.03 -14.52
N ARG A 270 -11.66 4.91 -15.50
CA ARG A 270 -12.64 5.97 -15.83
C ARG A 270 -14.02 5.41 -16.07
N GLU A 271 -14.14 4.34 -16.86
CA GLU A 271 -15.43 3.70 -17.14
C GLU A 271 -16.07 3.12 -15.89
N LEU A 272 -15.29 2.46 -15.02
CA LEU A 272 -15.78 1.92 -13.74
C LEU A 272 -16.26 3.02 -12.78
N LEU A 273 -15.65 4.21 -12.84
CA LEU A 273 -15.99 5.36 -12.00
C LEU A 273 -17.14 6.22 -12.57
N ARG A 274 -17.74 5.84 -13.72
CA ARG A 274 -18.90 6.56 -14.26
C ARG A 274 -20.14 6.38 -13.34
N PRO A 275 -21.02 7.40 -13.22
CA PRO A 275 -22.15 7.40 -12.29
C PRO A 275 -23.22 6.32 -12.47
#